data_AF-A4TX05-F1
#
_entry.id   AF-A4TX05-F1
#
_cell.length_a   1.000
_cell.length_b   1.000
_cell.length_c   1.000
_cell.angle_alpha   90.00
_cell.angle_beta   90.00
_cell.angle_gamma   90.00
#
_symmetry.space_group_name_H-M   'P 1'
#
loop_
_entity.id
_entity.type
_entity.pdbx_description
1 polymer ?
#
loop_
_entity_poly.entity_id
_entity_poly.type
_entity_poly.pdbx_seq_one_letter_code
_entity_poly.pdbx_strand_id
1 'polypeptide(L)'
;MASKQAEQLFDFDISKYMGDFKVPGVDVETLVGSQRKNIEALTQANKLAYDGLQAVLKRQVEILRQTMDEVAVVSKDIAEPGNPQDKAAKQAELAKEAFERSLSNMRELAEMIAKANNEAFELLNRRFTQNLDEMRDVFVKASKK
;
A
#
# COMPACT_ATOMS: atom_id res chain seq x y z
N MET A 1 -18.77 -12.64 -6.12
CA MET A 1 -19.38 -12.46 -4.78
C MET A 1 -18.81 -11.26 -4.03
N ALA A 2 -17.53 -10.90 -4.19
CA ALA A 2 -16.95 -9.68 -3.59
C ALA A 2 -17.51 -8.35 -4.14
N SER A 3 -17.90 -8.31 -5.44
CA SER A 3 -18.44 -7.10 -6.08
C SER A 3 -19.80 -6.66 -5.52
N LYS A 4 -20.72 -7.61 -5.31
CA LYS A 4 -22.04 -7.35 -4.70
C LYS A 4 -21.96 -6.88 -3.24
N GLN A 5 -20.93 -7.30 -2.52
CA GLN A 5 -20.75 -6.97 -1.10
C GLN A 5 -20.17 -5.57 -0.91
N ALA A 6 -19.32 -5.13 -1.86
CA ALA A 6 -18.89 -3.73 -1.95
C ALA A 6 -20.10 -2.82 -2.26
N GLU A 7 -20.94 -3.16 -3.25
CA GLU A 7 -22.17 -2.41 -3.58
C GLU A 7 -23.15 -2.29 -2.40
N GLN A 8 -23.30 -3.34 -1.58
CA GLN A 8 -24.15 -3.30 -0.38
C GLN A 8 -23.61 -2.41 0.76
N LEU A 9 -22.31 -2.15 0.82
CA LEU A 9 -21.74 -1.16 1.77
C LEU A 9 -21.98 0.29 1.32
N PHE A 10 -22.18 0.52 0.02
CA PHE A 10 -22.54 1.84 -0.53
C PHE A 10 -24.04 2.14 -0.47
N ASP A 11 -24.88 1.11 -0.31
CA ASP A 11 -26.35 1.23 -0.17
C ASP A 11 -26.79 1.56 1.27
N PHE A 12 -25.92 2.26 2.01
CA PHE A 12 -26.31 2.91 3.25
C PHE A 12 -27.18 4.11 2.87
N ASP A 13 -28.50 3.95 2.95
CA ASP A 13 -29.47 5.00 2.61
C ASP A 13 -29.46 6.10 3.68
N ILE A 14 -28.45 6.97 3.59
CA ILE A 14 -28.23 8.13 4.47
C ILE A 14 -29.48 9.01 4.52
N SER A 15 -30.22 9.11 3.41
CA SER A 15 -31.45 9.89 3.29
C SER A 15 -32.52 9.44 4.28
N LYS A 16 -32.63 8.12 4.50
CA LYS A 16 -33.62 7.50 5.38
C LYS A 16 -33.35 7.73 6.87
N TYR A 17 -32.08 7.87 7.26
CA TYR A 17 -31.67 8.14 8.65
C TYR A 17 -31.57 9.66 8.95
N MET A 18 -31.38 10.50 7.94
CA MET A 18 -31.36 11.97 8.10
C MET A 18 -32.74 12.62 8.08
N GLY A 19 -33.74 11.99 7.46
CA GLY A 19 -35.12 12.52 7.40
C GLY A 19 -35.70 12.85 8.78
N ASP A 20 -35.30 12.09 9.80
CA ASP A 20 -35.77 12.24 11.18
C ASP A 20 -34.81 13.06 12.08
N PHE A 21 -33.57 13.31 11.64
CA PHE A 21 -32.53 14.03 12.39
C PHE A 21 -32.36 15.48 11.90
N LYS A 22 -33.43 16.27 11.91
CA LYS A 22 -33.32 17.73 11.75
C LYS A 22 -32.80 18.35 13.04
N VAL A 23 -31.47 18.38 13.21
CA VAL A 23 -30.84 19.16 14.29
C VAL A 23 -30.85 20.64 13.86
N PRO A 24 -31.56 21.53 14.56
CA PRO A 24 -31.58 22.95 14.23
C PRO A 24 -30.15 23.52 14.22
N GLY A 25 -29.77 24.19 13.14
CA GLY A 25 -28.44 24.80 13.00
C GLY A 25 -27.35 23.93 12.37
N VAL A 26 -27.63 22.66 12.06
CA VAL A 26 -26.67 21.76 11.37
C VAL A 26 -27.03 21.60 9.89
N ASP A 27 -26.04 21.82 9.02
CA ASP A 27 -26.19 21.60 7.58
C ASP A 27 -25.96 20.12 7.24
N VAL A 28 -27.07 19.45 6.99
CA VAL A 28 -27.14 18.02 6.66
C VAL A 28 -26.40 17.71 5.34
N GLU A 29 -26.43 18.61 4.36
CA GLU A 29 -25.74 18.42 3.08
C GLU A 29 -24.21 18.42 3.27
N THR A 30 -23.72 19.30 4.14
CA THR A 30 -22.31 19.33 4.56
C THR A 30 -21.89 18.02 5.24
N LEU A 31 -22.74 17.42 6.08
CA LEU A 31 -22.44 16.13 6.72
C LEU A 31 -22.37 14.98 5.71
N VAL A 32 -23.32 14.89 4.77
CA VAL A 32 -23.29 13.88 3.70
C VAL A 32 -22.04 14.03 2.85
N GLY A 33 -21.69 15.26 2.48
CA GLY A 33 -20.47 15.55 1.73
C GLY A 33 -19.22 15.08 2.48
N SER A 34 -19.14 15.33 3.79
CA SER A 34 -18.05 14.86 4.64
C SER A 34 -17.95 13.33 4.68
N GLN A 35 -19.07 12.62 4.78
CA GLN A 35 -19.08 11.15 4.74
C GLN A 35 -18.69 10.60 3.38
N ARG A 36 -19.12 11.22 2.28
CA ARG A 36 -18.66 10.83 0.94
C ARG A 36 -17.13 10.92 0.83
N LYS A 37 -16.53 12.01 1.30
CA LYS A 37 -15.07 12.18 1.34
C LYS A 37 -14.37 11.12 2.22
N ASN A 38 -14.99 10.71 3.33
CA ASN A 38 -14.46 9.61 4.18
C ASN A 38 -14.38 8.30 3.41
N ILE A 39 -15.45 7.93 2.71
CA ILE A 39 -15.52 6.71 1.91
C ILE A 39 -14.51 6.75 0.75
N GLU A 40 -14.39 7.89 0.08
CA GLU A 40 -13.40 8.09 -0.98
C GLU A 40 -11.96 7.93 -0.45
N ALA A 41 -11.65 8.51 0.71
CA ALA A 41 -10.33 8.39 1.32
C ALA A 41 -10.01 6.93 1.69
N LEU A 42 -10.95 6.22 2.31
CA LEU A 42 -10.79 4.79 2.63
C LEU A 42 -10.59 3.95 1.37
N THR A 43 -11.34 4.24 0.30
CA THR A 43 -11.21 3.55 -0.98
C THR A 43 -9.84 3.80 -1.61
N GLN A 44 -9.35 5.04 -1.57
CA GLN A 44 -8.03 5.40 -2.08
C GLN A 44 -6.90 4.76 -1.26
N ALA A 45 -7.01 4.74 0.08
CA ALA A 45 -6.04 4.07 0.95
C ALA A 45 -5.98 2.56 0.65
N ASN A 46 -7.13 1.91 0.47
CA ASN A 46 -7.17 0.50 0.06
C ASN A 46 -6.50 0.29 -1.30
N LYS A 47 -6.79 1.17 -2.28
CA LYS A 47 -6.15 1.09 -3.60
C LYS A 47 -4.62 1.20 -3.50
N LEU A 48 -4.10 2.14 -2.70
CA LEU A 48 -2.66 2.28 -2.48
C LEU A 48 -2.06 1.01 -1.86
N ALA A 49 -2.74 0.40 -0.88
CA ALA A 49 -2.29 -0.87 -0.29
C ALA A 49 -2.27 -2.00 -1.33
N TYR A 50 -3.30 -2.12 -2.18
CA TYR A 50 -3.34 -3.11 -3.26
C TYR A 50 -2.25 -2.88 -4.32
N ASP A 51 -2.06 -1.62 -4.75
CA ASP A 51 -1.03 -1.26 -5.72
C ASP A 51 0.37 -1.57 -5.14
N GLY A 52 0.59 -1.31 -3.85
CA GLY A 52 1.80 -1.67 -3.13
C GLY A 52 2.07 -3.18 -3.10
N LEU A 53 1.05 -3.99 -2.79
CA LEU A 53 1.16 -5.45 -2.84
C LEU A 53 1.47 -5.95 -4.26
N GLN A 54 0.80 -5.40 -5.27
CA GLN A 54 1.05 -5.76 -6.67
C GLN A 54 2.49 -5.42 -7.07
N ALA A 55 3.01 -4.27 -6.64
CA ALA A 55 4.39 -3.88 -6.89
C ALA A 55 5.38 -4.85 -6.25
N VAL A 56 5.17 -5.23 -4.99
CA VAL A 56 6.00 -6.24 -4.28
C VAL A 56 5.97 -7.58 -5.01
N LEU A 57 4.80 -8.07 -5.42
CA LEU A 57 4.67 -9.31 -6.18
C LEU A 57 5.41 -9.26 -7.52
N LYS A 58 5.30 -8.14 -8.25
CA LYS A 58 6.03 -7.94 -9.50
C LYS A 58 7.54 -8.01 -9.26
N ARG A 59 8.04 -7.35 -8.21
CA ARG A 59 9.46 -7.39 -7.85
C ARG A 59 9.91 -8.79 -7.45
N GLN A 60 9.09 -9.55 -6.74
CA GLN A 60 9.40 -10.94 -6.38
C GLN A 60 9.58 -11.83 -7.63
N VAL A 61 8.79 -11.61 -8.69
CA VAL A 61 8.94 -12.32 -9.97
C VAL A 61 10.22 -11.90 -10.70
N GLU A 62 10.59 -10.62 -10.64
CA GLU A 62 11.85 -10.14 -11.23
C GLU A 62 13.07 -10.73 -10.51
N ILE A 63 13.05 -10.77 -9.17
CA ILE A 63 14.09 -11.44 -8.37
C ILE A 63 14.20 -12.91 -8.76
N LEU A 64 13.07 -13.62 -8.92
CA LEU A 64 13.08 -15.02 -9.36
C LEU A 64 13.76 -15.20 -10.72
N ARG A 65 13.46 -14.35 -11.70
CA ARG A 65 14.11 -14.39 -13.01
C ARG A 65 15.61 -14.17 -12.90
N GLN A 66 16.03 -13.17 -12.14
CA GLN A 66 17.45 -12.87 -11.88
C GLN A 66 18.16 -14.09 -11.25
N THR A 67 17.54 -14.73 -10.26
CA THR A 67 18.10 -15.94 -9.63
C THR A 67 18.23 -17.11 -10.62
N MET A 68 17.27 -17.30 -11.53
CA MET A 68 17.37 -18.37 -12.54
C MET A 68 18.53 -18.12 -13.52
N ASP A 69 18.73 -16.87 -13.93
CA ASP A 69 19.85 -16.48 -14.79
C ASP A 69 21.20 -16.71 -14.09
N GLU A 70 21.28 -16.36 -12.80
CA GLU A 70 22.47 -16.60 -11.98
C GLU A 70 22.79 -18.09 -11.83
N VAL A 71 21.77 -18.93 -11.58
CA VAL A 71 21.95 -20.39 -11.51
C VAL A 71 22.50 -20.93 -12.82
N ALA A 72 22.04 -20.43 -13.97
CA ALA A 72 22.55 -20.84 -15.27
C ALA A 72 24.03 -20.45 -15.48
N VAL A 73 24.45 -19.28 -14.99
CA VAL A 73 25.84 -18.82 -15.02
C VAL A 73 26.71 -19.71 -14.12
N VAL A 74 26.32 -19.89 -12.86
CA VAL A 74 27.06 -20.72 -11.89
C VAL A 74 27.18 -22.17 -12.38
N SER A 75 26.15 -22.71 -13.02
CA SER A 75 26.17 -24.07 -13.56
C SER A 75 27.23 -24.24 -14.67
N LYS A 76 27.41 -23.23 -15.52
CA LYS A 76 28.48 -23.22 -16.54
C LYS A 76 29.85 -23.13 -15.88
N ASP A 77 29.99 -22.25 -14.90
CA ASP A 77 31.25 -22.04 -14.17
C ASP A 77 31.73 -23.30 -13.44
N ILE A 78 30.81 -24.11 -12.90
CA ILE A 78 31.15 -25.38 -12.24
C ILE A 78 31.65 -26.42 -13.24
N ALA A 79 31.08 -26.45 -14.44
CA ALA A 79 31.42 -27.39 -15.51
C ALA A 79 32.78 -27.09 -16.16
N GLU A 80 33.34 -25.89 -15.97
CA GLU A 80 34.65 -25.54 -16.49
C GLU A 80 35.79 -26.33 -15.80
N PRO A 81 36.75 -26.88 -16.58
CA PRO A 81 37.99 -27.42 -16.03
C PRO A 81 38.83 -26.33 -15.35
N GLY A 82 39.46 -26.64 -14.20
CA GLY A 82 40.32 -25.67 -13.50
C GLY A 82 40.98 -26.27 -12.25
N ASN A 83 42.00 -25.58 -11.72
CA ASN A 83 42.69 -26.04 -10.51
C ASN A 83 41.80 -25.86 -9.25
N PRO A 84 42.01 -26.64 -8.16
CA PRO A 84 41.17 -26.58 -6.97
C PRO A 84 41.18 -25.22 -6.24
N GLN A 85 42.32 -24.53 -6.18
CA GLN A 85 42.48 -23.24 -5.51
C GLN A 85 41.70 -22.13 -6.23
N ASP A 86 41.76 -22.09 -7.56
CA ASP A 86 41.02 -21.13 -8.39
C ASP A 86 39.51 -21.36 -8.27
N LYS A 87 39.08 -22.64 -8.22
CA LYS A 87 37.68 -22.99 -7.97
C LYS A 87 37.21 -22.53 -6.58
N ALA A 88 38.03 -22.70 -5.55
CA ALA A 88 37.70 -22.25 -4.20
C ALA A 88 37.57 -20.71 -4.13
N ALA A 89 38.48 -19.97 -4.77
CA ALA A 89 38.39 -18.52 -4.84
C ALA A 89 37.13 -18.05 -5.60
N LYS A 90 36.82 -18.66 -6.75
CA LYS A 90 35.62 -18.36 -7.54
C LYS A 90 34.33 -18.64 -6.75
N GLN A 91 34.27 -19.75 -6.01
CA GLN A 91 33.12 -20.07 -5.15
C GLN A 91 32.93 -19.05 -4.02
N ALA A 92 34.01 -18.57 -3.41
CA ALA A 92 33.94 -17.54 -2.38
C ALA A 92 33.39 -16.22 -2.94
N GLU A 93 33.81 -15.81 -4.14
CA GLU A 93 33.29 -14.60 -4.77
C GLU A 93 31.82 -14.75 -5.16
N LEU A 94 31.43 -15.88 -5.75
CA LEU A 94 30.01 -16.17 -6.06
C LEU A 94 29.13 -16.15 -4.81
N ALA A 95 29.61 -16.70 -3.70
CA ALA A 95 28.89 -16.68 -2.43
C ALA A 95 28.73 -15.26 -1.88
N LYS A 96 29.78 -14.44 -1.98
CA LYS A 96 29.76 -13.03 -1.57
C LYS A 96 28.78 -12.22 -2.42
N GLU A 97 28.85 -12.34 -3.75
CA GLU A 97 27.93 -11.67 -4.66
C GLU A 97 26.48 -12.05 -4.41
N ALA A 98 26.20 -13.34 -4.23
CA ALA A 98 24.86 -13.84 -3.91
C ALA A 98 24.33 -13.25 -2.58
N PHE A 99 25.19 -13.13 -1.57
CA PHE A 99 24.84 -12.53 -0.30
C PHE A 99 24.53 -11.03 -0.42
N GLU A 100 25.39 -10.26 -1.08
CA GLU A 100 25.20 -8.83 -1.31
C GLU A 100 23.91 -8.56 -2.08
N ARG A 101 23.63 -9.37 -3.11
CA ARG A 101 22.42 -9.27 -3.91
C ARG A 101 21.15 -9.60 -3.12
N SER A 102 21.18 -10.67 -2.34
CA SER A 102 20.07 -11.04 -1.44
C SER A 102 19.76 -9.91 -0.44
N LEU A 103 20.80 -9.33 0.17
CA LEU A 103 20.64 -8.20 1.08
C LEU A 103 20.03 -6.97 0.38
N SER A 104 20.47 -6.67 -0.84
CA SER A 104 19.90 -5.58 -1.65
C SER A 104 18.43 -5.82 -1.95
N ASN A 105 18.07 -7.03 -2.39
CA ASN A 105 16.69 -7.40 -2.68
C ASN A 105 15.78 -7.28 -1.45
N MET A 106 16.26 -7.70 -0.27
CA MET A 106 15.51 -7.57 0.98
C MET A 106 15.28 -6.10 1.36
N ARG A 107 16.30 -5.24 1.20
CA ARG A 107 16.16 -3.79 1.47
C ARG A 107 15.13 -3.15 0.56
N GLU A 108 15.20 -3.44 -0.73
CA GLU A 108 14.27 -2.91 -1.72
C GLU A 108 12.82 -3.33 -1.41
N LEU A 109 12.59 -4.62 -1.12
CA LEU A 109 11.25 -5.11 -0.73
C LEU A 109 10.74 -4.43 0.55
N ALA A 110 11.60 -4.24 1.55
CA ALA A 110 11.24 -3.54 2.78
C ALA A 110 10.88 -2.07 2.52
N GLU A 111 11.64 -1.38 1.68
CA GLU A 111 11.36 0.00 1.26
C GLU A 111 10.04 0.12 0.50
N MET A 112 9.75 -0.82 -0.40
CA MET A 112 8.47 -0.85 -1.13
C MET A 112 7.27 -1.02 -0.19
N ILE A 113 7.36 -1.94 0.77
CA ILE A 113 6.30 -2.17 1.77
C ILE A 113 6.13 -0.94 2.66
N ALA A 114 7.24 -0.37 3.16
CA ALA A 114 7.21 0.82 4.01
C ALA A 114 6.59 2.01 3.28
N LYS A 115 6.95 2.21 2.00
CA LYS A 115 6.39 3.26 1.15
C LYS A 115 4.88 3.12 1.00
N ALA A 116 4.39 1.94 0.61
CA ALA A 116 2.96 1.71 0.43
C ALA A 116 2.16 1.98 1.72
N ASN A 117 2.68 1.54 2.88
CA ASN A 117 2.06 1.79 4.18
C ASN A 117 2.06 3.29 4.54
N ASN A 118 3.17 3.99 4.31
CA ASN A 118 3.27 5.42 4.60
C ASN A 118 2.31 6.24 3.73
N GLU A 119 2.23 5.96 2.43
CA GLU A 119 1.33 6.67 1.52
C GLU A 119 -0.15 6.50 1.92
N ALA A 120 -0.56 5.27 2.27
CA ALA A 120 -1.90 5.00 2.77
C ALA A 120 -2.16 5.71 4.12
N PHE A 121 -1.20 5.68 5.04
CA PHE A 121 -1.30 6.32 6.34
C PHE A 121 -1.42 7.85 6.22
N GLU A 122 -0.56 8.48 5.41
CA GLU A 122 -0.60 9.92 5.17
C GLU A 122 -1.93 10.39 4.60
N LEU A 123 -2.51 9.62 3.68
CA LEU A 123 -3.82 9.89 3.10
C LEU A 123 -4.92 9.87 4.16
N LEU A 124 -4.94 8.83 5.01
CA LEU A 124 -5.93 8.71 6.09
C LEU A 124 -5.73 9.78 7.16
N ASN A 125 -4.49 10.07 7.54
CA ASN A 125 -4.17 11.12 8.51
C ASN A 125 -4.65 12.49 8.01
N ARG A 126 -4.40 12.82 6.73
CA ARG A 126 -4.90 14.05 6.11
C ARG A 126 -6.43 14.13 6.19
N ARG A 127 -7.13 13.04 5.87
CA ARG A 127 -8.60 13.02 5.94
C ARG A 127 -9.09 13.17 7.38
N PHE A 128 -8.41 12.57 8.34
CA PHE A 128 -8.72 12.71 9.76
C PHE A 128 -8.60 14.18 10.22
N THR A 129 -7.51 14.86 9.89
CA THR A 129 -7.36 16.30 10.20
C THR A 129 -8.47 17.13 9.55
N GLN A 130 -8.79 16.87 8.28
CA GLN A 130 -9.91 17.53 7.59
C GLN A 130 -11.26 17.28 8.27
N ASN A 131 -11.49 16.09 8.85
CA ASN A 131 -12.73 15.81 9.60
C ASN A 131 -12.81 16.68 10.87
N LEU A 132 -11.70 16.85 11.59
CA LEU A 132 -11.67 17.68 12.79
C LEU A 132 -11.95 19.16 12.45
N ASP A 133 -11.41 19.65 11.33
CA ASP A 133 -11.70 21.00 10.84
C ASP A 133 -13.17 21.15 10.43
N GLU A 134 -13.72 20.19 9.69
CA GLU A 134 -15.14 20.17 9.30
C GLU A 134 -16.06 20.14 10.53
N MET A 135 -15.73 19.35 11.57
CA MET A 135 -16.47 19.32 12.84
C MET A 135 -16.43 20.67 13.55
N ARG A 136 -15.24 21.29 13.65
CA ARG A 136 -15.08 22.63 14.24
C ARG A 136 -15.96 23.64 13.52
N ASP A 137 -15.96 23.63 12.20
CA ASP A 137 -16.74 24.56 11.39
C ASP A 137 -18.26 24.39 11.60
N VAL A 138 -18.73 23.15 11.75
CA VAL A 138 -20.12 22.86 12.09
C VAL A 138 -20.48 23.49 13.44
N PHE A 139 -19.65 23.30 14.49
CA PHE A 139 -19.92 23.88 15.81
C PHE A 139 -19.87 25.41 15.82
N VAL A 140 -18.91 26.03 15.11
CA VAL A 140 -18.80 27.49 15.00
C VAL A 140 -19.99 28.09 14.24
N LYS A 141 -20.49 27.42 13.20
CA LYS A 141 -21.68 27.86 12.46
C LYS A 141 -22.95 27.71 13.32
N ALA A 142 -23.05 26.63 14.09
CA ALA A 142 -24.18 26.39 14.98
C ALA A 142 -24.28 27.41 16.13
N SER A 143 -23.15 27.94 16.63
CA SER A 143 -23.12 28.93 17.72
C SER A 143 -23.35 30.38 17.29
N LYS A 144 -23.36 30.67 15.98
CA LYS A 144 -23.58 32.01 15.40
C LYS A 144 -25.03 32.27 14.97
N LYS A 145 -25.95 31.34 15.22
CA LYS A 145 -27.40 31.46 15.01
C LYS A 145 -28.13 31.46 16.35
#